data_AF-A0A5E4IEU5-F1
#
_entry.id   AF-A0A5E4IEU5-F1
#
_cell.length_a   1.000
_cell.length_b   1.000
_cell.length_c   1.000
_cell.angle_alpha   90.00
_cell.angle_beta   90.00
_cell.angle_gamma   90.00
#
_symmetry.space_group_name_H-M   'P 1'
#
loop_
_entity.id
_entity.type
_entity.pdbx_description
1 polymer ?
#
loop_
_entity_poly.entity_id
_entity_poly.type
_entity_poly.pdbx_seq_one_letter_code
_entity_poly.pdbx_strand_id
1 'polypeptide(L)'
;MRYLERVPLGTKYSSSDASEDSVTQRVKKILLSETLNGNTHKDIAPPIEPVALVLDHTGVGSPISELFELPRLLTGPGPSYKLVKINITGGLNPSRAKGGYNVPKRDIVFSLLRVFQSGRLKISGKLALAHTFQDELLNFKVKISDDGKDTYGAWREGVHDDLVLSVAISCWFAEHKYGKRA
;
A
#
# COMPACT_ATOMS: atom_id res chain seq x y z
N MET A 1 -10.46 5.97 0.24
CA MET A 1 -10.31 4.57 -0.20
C MET A 1 -11.53 4.16 -1.03
N ARG A 2 -11.30 3.78 -2.28
CA ARG A 2 -12.36 3.34 -3.23
C ARG A 2 -12.21 1.87 -3.67
N TYR A 3 -11.04 1.28 -3.41
CA TYR A 3 -10.72 -0.10 -3.72
C TYR A 3 -9.89 -0.69 -2.57
N LEU A 4 -10.14 -1.95 -2.25
CA LEU A 4 -9.45 -2.74 -1.26
C LEU A 4 -9.75 -4.21 -1.59
N GLU A 5 -8.71 -5.03 -1.60
CA GLU A 5 -8.79 -6.44 -1.97
C GLU A 5 -7.87 -7.25 -1.05
N ARG A 6 -8.33 -8.43 -0.64
CA ARG A 6 -7.50 -9.47 -0.05
C ARG A 6 -7.34 -10.57 -1.09
N VAL A 7 -6.11 -10.79 -1.53
CA VAL A 7 -5.82 -11.84 -2.53
C VAL A 7 -5.95 -13.21 -1.87
N PRO A 8 -6.64 -14.19 -2.49
CA PRO A 8 -6.74 -15.54 -1.97
C PRO A 8 -5.37 -16.21 -1.74
N LEU A 9 -5.30 -17.06 -0.72
CA LEU A 9 -4.11 -17.89 -0.51
C LEU A 9 -3.90 -18.83 -1.70
N GLY A 10 -2.64 -19.02 -2.09
CA GLY A 10 -2.27 -19.86 -3.24
C GLY A 10 -2.33 -19.15 -4.59
N THR A 11 -2.79 -17.89 -4.69
CA THR A 11 -2.67 -17.11 -5.92
C THR A 11 -1.20 -16.94 -6.30
N LYS A 12 -0.87 -17.18 -7.57
CA LYS A 12 0.50 -17.01 -8.09
C LYS A 12 0.93 -15.54 -7.98
N TYR A 13 2.19 -15.28 -7.66
CA TYR A 13 2.72 -13.92 -7.65
C TYR A 13 2.81 -13.31 -9.06
N SER A 14 3.26 -14.10 -10.04
CA SER A 14 3.31 -13.71 -11.44
C SER A 14 2.88 -14.86 -12.34
N SER A 15 2.42 -14.52 -13.54
CA SER A 15 2.24 -15.46 -14.64
C SER A 15 2.72 -14.83 -15.95
N SER A 16 3.27 -15.66 -16.83
CA SER A 16 3.58 -15.30 -18.21
C SER A 16 2.35 -15.32 -19.11
N ASP A 17 1.28 -16.00 -18.69
CA ASP A 17 -0.01 -16.00 -19.38
C ASP A 17 -0.88 -14.88 -18.80
N ALA A 18 -1.28 -13.93 -19.64
CA ALA A 18 -2.09 -12.79 -19.23
C ALA A 18 -3.53 -13.18 -18.84
N SER A 19 -3.97 -14.39 -19.18
CA SER A 19 -5.28 -14.93 -18.80
C SER A 19 -5.28 -15.60 -17.43
N GLU A 20 -4.10 -15.96 -16.90
CA GLU A 20 -3.97 -16.56 -15.58
C GLU A 20 -4.08 -15.51 -14.47
N ASP A 21 -4.79 -15.88 -13.40
CA ASP A 21 -4.89 -15.05 -12.21
C ASP A 21 -3.57 -15.01 -11.44
N SER A 22 -3.03 -13.81 -11.26
CA SER A 22 -1.83 -13.56 -10.46
C SER A 22 -1.84 -12.16 -9.85
N VAL A 23 -1.05 -11.98 -8.79
CA VAL A 23 -0.94 -10.69 -8.08
C VAL A 23 -0.55 -9.57 -9.04
N THR A 24 0.42 -9.80 -9.92
CA THR A 24 0.86 -8.78 -10.88
C THR A 24 -0.21 -8.41 -11.91
N GLN A 25 -1.02 -9.37 -12.39
CA GLN A 25 -2.13 -9.10 -13.31
C GLN A 25 -3.26 -8.31 -12.64
N ARG A 26 -3.59 -8.63 -11.39
CA ARG A 26 -4.58 -7.88 -10.60
C ARG A 26 -4.16 -6.42 -10.41
N VAL A 27 -2.92 -6.19 -9.96
CA VAL A 27 -2.36 -4.83 -9.80
C VAL A 27 -2.34 -4.09 -11.14
N LYS A 28 -1.95 -4.75 -12.24
CA LYS A 28 -1.97 -4.17 -13.58
C LYS A 28 -3.38 -3.73 -13.99
N LYS A 29 -4.39 -4.56 -13.76
CA LYS A 29 -5.80 -4.23 -14.05
C LYS A 29 -6.27 -3.00 -13.27
N ILE A 30 -5.88 -2.88 -12.00
CA ILE A 30 -6.20 -1.72 -11.16
C ILE A 30 -5.49 -0.46 -11.69
N LEU A 31 -4.19 -0.54 -11.95
CA LEU A 31 -3.39 0.57 -12.49
C LEU A 31 -3.87 1.01 -13.88
N LEU A 32 -4.45 0.11 -14.67
CA LEU A 32 -5.05 0.42 -15.98
C LEU A 32 -6.50 0.93 -15.88
N SER A 33 -7.14 0.85 -14.71
CA SER A 33 -8.54 1.26 -14.56
C SER A 33 -8.75 2.75 -14.83
N GLU A 34 -9.91 3.09 -15.40
CA GLU A 34 -10.33 4.48 -15.58
C GLU A 34 -10.45 5.24 -14.26
N THR A 35 -10.58 4.57 -13.12
CA THR A 35 -10.60 5.27 -11.82
C THR A 35 -9.24 5.87 -11.46
N LEU A 36 -8.14 5.23 -11.89
CA LEU A 36 -6.78 5.73 -11.67
C LEU A 36 -6.22 6.48 -12.87
N ASN A 37 -6.68 6.17 -14.09
CA ASN A 37 -6.24 6.82 -15.34
C ASN A 37 -7.21 7.88 -15.88
N GLY A 38 -8.43 7.98 -15.36
CA GLY A 38 -9.53 8.79 -15.89
C GLY A 38 -9.41 10.30 -15.69
N ASN A 39 -8.19 10.80 -15.45
CA ASN A 39 -7.89 12.22 -15.48
C ASN A 39 -6.91 12.59 -16.62
N THR A 40 -6.79 11.79 -17.69
CA THR A 40 -6.51 12.38 -19.01
C THR A 40 -7.76 13.12 -19.50
N HIS A 41 -8.25 14.06 -18.68
CA HIS A 41 -8.97 15.21 -19.18
C HIS A 41 -7.99 15.90 -20.11
N LYS A 42 -8.16 15.70 -21.42
CA LYS A 42 -7.35 16.35 -22.46
C LYS A 42 -7.36 17.88 -22.34
N ASP A 43 -8.26 18.43 -21.53
CA ASP A 43 -8.53 19.87 -21.40
C ASP A 43 -8.13 20.49 -20.05
N ILE A 44 -7.48 19.75 -19.13
CA ILE A 44 -7.01 20.32 -17.84
C ILE A 44 -5.52 20.02 -17.64
N ALA A 45 -4.67 20.98 -18.03
CA ALA A 45 -3.26 21.04 -17.66
C ALA A 45 -3.14 21.28 -16.15
N PRO A 46 -2.51 20.38 -15.36
CA PRO A 46 -1.19 19.78 -15.61
C PRO A 46 -1.22 18.25 -15.77
N PRO A 47 -0.10 17.60 -16.17
CA PRO A 47 -0.01 16.14 -16.15
C PRO A 47 -0.33 15.63 -14.74
N ILE A 48 -1.31 14.74 -14.62
CA ILE A 48 -1.53 13.98 -13.39
C ILE A 48 -0.18 13.36 -13.04
N GLU A 49 0.32 13.60 -11.83
CA GLU A 49 1.50 12.88 -11.38
C GLU A 49 1.24 11.37 -11.51
N PRO A 50 2.25 10.58 -11.94
CA PRO A 50 2.09 9.14 -12.05
C PRO A 50 1.63 8.55 -10.72
N VAL A 51 0.69 7.61 -10.78
CA VAL A 51 0.14 6.91 -9.62
C VAL A 51 1.30 6.26 -8.85
N ALA A 52 1.34 6.41 -7.52
CA ALA A 52 2.35 5.73 -6.73
C ALA A 52 1.89 4.30 -6.41
N LEU A 53 2.70 3.31 -6.81
CA LEU A 53 2.56 1.92 -6.37
C LEU A 53 3.50 1.72 -5.18
N VAL A 54 2.95 1.70 -3.98
CA VAL A 54 3.72 1.55 -2.73
C VAL A 54 3.64 0.11 -2.28
N LEU A 55 4.80 -0.53 -2.08
CA LEU A 55 4.90 -1.94 -1.69
C LEU A 55 5.65 -2.10 -0.38
N ASP A 56 5.18 -3.01 0.46
CA ASP A 56 6.00 -3.57 1.55
C ASP A 56 7.13 -4.39 0.93
N HIS A 57 8.36 -3.95 1.14
CA HIS A 57 9.58 -4.56 0.60
C HIS A 57 10.27 -5.47 1.62
N THR A 58 9.61 -5.82 2.73
CA THR A 58 10.18 -6.69 3.77
C THR A 58 9.87 -8.16 3.53
N GLY A 59 10.77 -9.04 3.97
CA GLY A 59 10.60 -10.49 3.87
C GLY A 59 10.24 -10.95 2.46
N VAL A 60 9.06 -11.57 2.30
CA VAL A 60 8.55 -12.07 1.03
C VAL A 60 8.15 -10.95 0.04
N GLY A 61 8.01 -9.71 0.49
CA GLY A 61 7.67 -8.55 -0.34
C GLY A 61 8.82 -8.07 -1.23
N SER A 62 10.06 -8.42 -0.89
CA SER A 62 11.24 -8.05 -1.66
C SER A 62 11.22 -8.56 -3.11
N PRO A 63 11.13 -9.89 -3.35
CA PRO A 63 11.07 -10.44 -4.71
C PRO A 63 9.82 -9.99 -5.47
N ILE A 64 8.70 -9.77 -4.78
CA ILE A 64 7.47 -9.26 -5.41
C ILE A 64 7.67 -7.84 -5.95
N SER A 65 8.37 -7.00 -5.19
CA SER A 65 8.64 -5.63 -5.62
C SER A 65 9.51 -5.57 -6.87
N GLU A 66 10.45 -6.50 -7.01
CA GLU A 66 11.32 -6.61 -8.19
C GLU A 66 10.53 -7.00 -9.45
N LEU A 67 9.45 -7.79 -9.32
CA LEU A 67 8.57 -8.08 -10.46
C LEU A 67 8.04 -6.78 -11.09
N PHE A 68 7.66 -5.79 -10.27
CA PHE A 68 7.16 -4.50 -10.75
C PHE A 68 8.25 -3.54 -11.27
N GLU A 69 9.52 -3.92 -11.17
CA GLU A 69 10.64 -3.22 -11.82
C GLU A 69 10.93 -3.81 -13.21
N LEU A 70 10.46 -5.02 -13.50
CA LEU A 70 10.76 -5.70 -14.76
C LEU A 70 10.06 -5.01 -15.94
N PRO A 71 10.80 -4.69 -17.02
CA PRO A 71 10.23 -4.13 -18.25
C PRO A 71 9.11 -4.98 -18.86
N ARG A 72 9.04 -6.28 -18.55
CA ARG A 72 8.00 -7.20 -19.06
C ARG A 72 6.61 -6.99 -18.47
N LEU A 73 6.51 -6.40 -17.27
CA LEU A 73 5.22 -5.89 -16.77
C LEU A 73 4.86 -4.54 -17.43
N LEU A 74 5.85 -3.88 -18.03
CA LEU A 74 5.79 -2.62 -18.76
C LEU A 74 5.76 -2.81 -20.29
N THR A 75 5.73 -4.03 -20.83
CA THR A 75 5.68 -4.24 -22.30
C THR A 75 4.28 -3.91 -22.81
N GLY A 76 4.20 -2.81 -23.56
CA GLY A 76 2.97 -2.19 -24.08
C GLY A 76 2.85 -0.73 -23.61
N PRO A 77 1.78 0.01 -23.98
CA PRO A 77 1.46 1.30 -23.37
C PRO A 77 0.96 1.06 -21.94
N GLY A 78 1.88 0.66 -21.05
CA GLY A 78 1.59 0.37 -19.66
C GLY A 78 1.21 1.63 -18.88
N PRO A 79 0.55 1.47 -17.72
CA PRO A 79 0.21 2.61 -16.89
C PRO A 79 1.49 3.28 -16.39
N SER A 80 1.53 4.62 -16.42
CA SER A 80 2.64 5.37 -15.82
C SER A 80 2.47 5.37 -14.29
N TYR A 81 3.23 4.52 -13.60
CA TYR A 81 3.27 4.51 -12.13
C TYR A 81 4.68 4.76 -11.61
N LYS A 82 4.77 5.27 -10.38
CA LYS A 82 6.01 5.38 -9.62
C LYS A 82 6.05 4.27 -8.57
N LEU A 83 6.97 3.33 -8.73
CA LEU A 83 7.21 2.31 -7.72
C LEU A 83 7.88 2.92 -6.48
N VAL A 84 7.39 2.56 -5.30
CA VAL A 84 7.95 2.98 -4.01
C VAL A 84 8.05 1.78 -3.09
N LYS A 85 9.27 1.44 -2.71
CA LYS A 85 9.57 0.33 -1.80
C LYS A 85 9.62 0.81 -0.35
N ILE A 86 8.87 0.18 0.55
CA ILE A 86 8.88 0.49 1.98
C ILE A 86 9.50 -0.68 2.74
N ASN A 87 10.69 -0.47 3.26
CA ASN A 87 11.31 -1.38 4.21
C ASN A 87 10.80 -1.04 5.60
N ILE A 88 9.92 -1.86 6.15
CA ILE A 88 9.48 -1.76 7.54
C ILE A 88 10.62 -2.16 8.46
N THR A 89 10.95 -1.31 9.42
CA THR A 89 12.05 -1.53 10.35
C THR A 89 11.60 -1.35 11.80
N GLY A 90 12.41 -1.86 12.73
CA GLY A 90 12.33 -1.52 14.16
C GLY A 90 13.15 -0.29 14.54
N GLY A 91 13.61 0.52 13.57
CA GLY A 91 14.42 1.71 13.81
C GLY A 91 13.62 2.86 14.42
N LEU A 92 14.29 3.99 14.70
CA LEU A 92 13.66 5.15 15.34
C LEU A 92 13.15 6.21 14.37
N ASN A 93 13.84 6.39 13.24
CA ASN A 93 13.57 7.45 12.27
C ASN A 93 13.49 6.89 10.85
N PRO A 94 12.63 7.46 9.99
CA PRO A 94 12.59 7.09 8.59
C PRO A 94 13.82 7.58 7.85
N SER A 95 14.30 6.81 6.87
CA SER A 95 15.44 7.17 6.03
C SER A 95 15.21 6.80 4.57
N ARG A 96 15.94 7.42 3.64
CA ARG A 96 15.89 7.05 2.23
C ARG A 96 16.56 5.70 2.00
N ALA A 97 15.99 4.92 1.09
CA ALA A 97 16.55 3.66 0.60
C ALA A 97 16.52 3.63 -0.94
N LYS A 98 17.20 2.64 -1.53
CA LYS A 98 17.15 2.43 -2.98
C LYS A 98 15.71 2.14 -3.41
N GLY A 99 15.14 2.99 -4.24
CA GLY A 99 13.75 2.84 -4.73
C GLY A 99 12.66 3.16 -3.70
N GLY A 100 12.99 3.74 -2.54
CA GLY A 100 11.99 4.10 -1.54
C GLY A 100 12.55 4.50 -0.18
N TYR A 101 12.06 3.88 0.91
CA TYR A 101 12.33 4.30 2.28
C TYR A 101 12.49 3.14 3.25
N ASN A 102 13.34 3.31 4.26
CA ASN A 102 13.27 2.53 5.50
C ASN A 102 12.38 3.30 6.47
N VAL A 103 11.36 2.63 7.02
CA VAL A 103 10.33 3.28 7.83
C VAL A 103 10.10 2.46 9.10
N PRO A 104 10.21 3.06 10.29
CA PRO A 104 9.79 2.41 11.52
C PRO A 104 8.33 1.93 11.44
N LYS A 105 8.01 0.71 11.90
CA LYS A 105 6.63 0.21 11.91
C LYS A 105 5.68 1.15 12.66
N ARG A 106 6.17 1.74 13.74
CA ARG A 106 5.50 2.79 14.53
C ARG A 106 5.04 3.97 13.69
N ASP A 107 5.90 4.48 12.82
CA ASP A 107 5.60 5.66 12.00
C ASP A 107 4.49 5.36 10.99
N ILE A 108 4.50 4.16 10.40
CA ILE A 108 3.46 3.68 9.48
C ILE A 108 2.10 3.67 10.19
N VAL A 109 2.05 3.07 11.37
CA VAL A 109 0.82 2.98 12.18
C VAL A 109 0.34 4.36 12.63
N PHE A 110 1.24 5.21 13.12
CA PHE A 110 0.86 6.56 13.55
C PHE A 110 0.40 7.45 12.40
N SER A 111 0.94 7.28 11.19
CA SER A 111 0.41 7.97 10.01
C SER A 111 -1.05 7.58 9.74
N LEU A 112 -1.40 6.29 9.82
CA LEU A 112 -2.78 5.85 9.68
C LEU A 112 -3.68 6.50 10.74
N LEU A 113 -3.30 6.41 12.02
CA LEU A 113 -4.08 6.96 13.13
C LEU A 113 -4.31 8.47 12.97
N ARG A 114 -3.27 9.23 12.58
CA ARG A 114 -3.38 10.67 12.33
C ARG A 114 -4.34 11.01 11.20
N VAL A 115 -4.23 10.31 10.07
CA VAL A 115 -5.10 10.55 8.89
C VAL A 115 -6.55 10.14 9.22
N PHE A 116 -6.74 9.09 10.01
CA PHE A 116 -8.05 8.64 10.46
C PHE A 116 -8.70 9.63 11.45
N GLN A 117 -7.99 10.03 12.51
CA GLN A 117 -8.48 10.99 13.51
C GLN A 117 -8.80 12.37 12.92
N SER A 118 -8.04 12.80 11.92
CA SER A 118 -8.31 14.06 11.21
C SER A 118 -9.45 13.97 10.18
N GLY A 119 -10.11 12.81 10.04
CA GLY A 119 -11.22 12.62 9.09
C GLY A 119 -10.81 12.64 7.62
N ARG A 120 -9.50 12.56 7.32
CA ARG A 120 -8.97 12.61 5.95
C ARG A 120 -9.00 11.25 5.26
N LEU A 121 -9.00 10.14 6.02
CA LEU A 121 -9.24 8.81 5.48
C LEU A 121 -10.74 8.57 5.31
N LYS A 122 -11.26 8.83 4.12
CA LYS A 122 -12.66 8.50 3.77
C LYS A 122 -12.75 7.10 3.18
N ILE A 123 -13.63 6.26 3.70
CA ILE A 123 -13.87 4.89 3.22
C ILE A 123 -15.20 4.87 2.46
N SER A 124 -15.19 4.34 1.23
CA SER A 124 -16.42 4.20 0.44
C SER A 124 -17.33 3.16 1.06
N GLY A 125 -18.62 3.48 1.26
CA GLY A 125 -19.63 2.51 1.71
C GLY A 125 -19.91 1.38 0.71
N LYS A 126 -19.41 1.50 -0.53
CA LYS A 126 -19.50 0.45 -1.57
C LYS A 126 -18.34 -0.55 -1.51
N LEU A 127 -17.43 -0.40 -0.55
CA LEU A 127 -16.25 -1.23 -0.49
C LEU A 127 -16.59 -2.60 0.10
N ALA A 128 -16.38 -3.66 -0.70
CA ALA A 128 -16.76 -5.03 -0.31
C ALA A 128 -16.09 -5.47 1.01
N LEU A 129 -14.85 -5.06 1.24
CA LEU A 129 -14.08 -5.35 2.44
C LEU A 129 -14.15 -4.25 3.51
N ALA A 130 -15.14 -3.34 3.46
CA ALA A 130 -15.26 -2.26 4.45
C ALA A 130 -15.37 -2.79 5.89
N HIS A 131 -16.26 -3.77 6.10
CA HIS A 131 -16.47 -4.36 7.42
C HIS A 131 -15.22 -5.12 7.90
N THR A 132 -14.64 -5.95 7.04
CA THR A 132 -13.39 -6.67 7.34
C THR A 132 -12.25 -5.71 7.70
N PHE A 133 -12.08 -4.63 6.95
CA PHE A 133 -11.08 -3.60 7.27
C PHE A 133 -11.36 -2.94 8.62
N GLN A 134 -12.62 -2.64 8.93
CA GLN A 134 -13.02 -2.06 10.21
C GLN A 134 -12.72 -3.01 11.37
N ASP A 135 -13.05 -4.30 11.23
CA ASP A 135 -12.76 -5.31 12.24
C ASP A 135 -11.26 -5.44 12.49
N GLU A 136 -10.45 -5.47 11.42
CA GLU A 136 -8.99 -5.54 11.55
C GLU A 136 -8.43 -4.27 12.19
N LEU A 137 -8.96 -3.10 11.83
CA LEU A 137 -8.56 -1.83 12.42
C LEU A 137 -8.86 -1.78 13.93
N LEU A 138 -10.02 -2.27 14.36
CA LEU A 138 -10.41 -2.34 15.77
C LEU A 138 -9.58 -3.36 16.56
N ASN A 139 -9.11 -4.42 15.91
CA ASN A 139 -8.30 -5.46 16.52
C ASN A 139 -6.78 -5.21 16.40
N PHE A 140 -6.37 -4.19 15.65
CA PHE A 140 -4.97 -3.82 15.49
C PHE A 140 -4.44 -3.19 16.78
N LYS A 141 -3.59 -3.91 17.51
CA LYS A 141 -3.08 -3.46 18.81
C LYS A 141 -1.61 -3.09 18.74
N VAL A 142 -1.26 -2.05 19.49
CA VAL A 142 0.11 -1.68 19.82
C VAL A 142 0.41 -2.26 21.21
N LYS A 143 1.41 -3.13 21.29
CA LYS A 143 2.04 -3.49 22.57
C LYS A 143 3.35 -2.72 22.67
N ILE A 144 3.52 -2.00 23.75
CA ILE A 144 4.81 -1.42 24.11
C ILE A 144 5.39 -2.37 25.16
N SER A 145 6.52 -3.00 24.89
CA SER A 145 7.21 -3.81 25.90
C SER A 145 7.95 -2.92 26.89
N ASP A 146 8.24 -3.46 28.07
CA ASP A 146 8.88 -2.73 29.17
C ASP A 146 10.30 -2.21 28.81
N ASP A 147 10.94 -2.77 27.78
CA ASP A 147 12.21 -2.29 27.21
C ASP A 147 12.03 -1.18 26.16
N GLY A 148 10.82 -0.63 26.01
CA GLY A 148 10.50 0.46 25.11
C GLY A 148 10.41 0.06 23.63
N LYS A 149 10.34 -1.25 23.33
CA LYS A 149 10.11 -1.74 21.96
C LYS A 149 8.62 -1.88 21.69
N ASP A 150 8.17 -1.31 20.59
CA ASP A 150 6.78 -1.42 20.20
C ASP A 150 6.57 -2.63 19.27
N THR A 151 5.70 -3.55 19.66
CA THR A 151 5.17 -4.63 18.81
C THR A 151 3.79 -4.26 18.29
N TYR A 152 3.60 -4.32 16.98
CA TYR A 152 2.35 -3.95 16.32
C TYR A 152 1.79 -5.16 15.56
N GLY A 153 0.48 -5.39 15.67
CA GLY A 153 -0.22 -6.36 14.81
C GLY A 153 -1.47 -6.93 15.44
N ALA A 154 -1.98 -8.00 14.83
CA ALA A 154 -3.08 -8.78 15.35
C ALA A 154 -2.67 -9.56 16.63
N TRP A 155 -3.49 -9.49 17.67
CA TRP A 155 -3.19 -10.14 18.96
C TRP A 155 -3.47 -11.64 18.96
N ARG A 156 -4.47 -12.09 18.20
CA ARG A 156 -4.89 -13.49 18.15
C ARG A 156 -4.23 -14.18 16.96
N GLU A 157 -3.70 -15.38 17.18
CA GLU A 157 -3.32 -16.25 16.07
C GLU A 157 -4.52 -16.44 15.13
N GLY A 158 -4.27 -16.31 13.82
CA GLY A 158 -5.30 -16.41 12.79
C GLY A 158 -6.07 -15.11 12.48
N VAL A 159 -5.78 -13.99 13.15
CA VAL A 159 -6.33 -12.67 12.77
C VAL A 159 -5.35 -11.95 11.84
N HIS A 160 -5.87 -11.44 10.75
CA HIS A 160 -5.09 -10.74 9.73
C HIS A 160 -4.98 -9.24 10.04
N ASP A 161 -3.85 -8.63 9.67
CA ASP A 161 -3.60 -7.18 9.77
C ASP A 161 -3.09 -6.56 8.45
N ASP A 162 -3.08 -7.33 7.37
CA ASP A 162 -2.57 -6.97 6.05
C ASP A 162 -3.38 -5.81 5.42
N LEU A 163 -4.70 -5.76 5.59
CA LEU A 163 -5.49 -4.63 5.05
C LEU A 163 -5.15 -3.33 5.79
N VAL A 164 -5.03 -3.40 7.12
CA VAL A 164 -4.61 -2.26 7.95
C VAL A 164 -3.22 -1.81 7.55
N LEU A 165 -2.27 -2.74 7.42
CA LEU A 165 -0.90 -2.42 7.06
C LEU A 165 -0.79 -1.83 5.64
N SER A 166 -1.51 -2.38 4.67
CA SER A 166 -1.55 -1.88 3.28
C SER A 166 -2.07 -0.43 3.21
N VAL A 167 -3.15 -0.14 3.94
CA VAL A 167 -3.69 1.23 4.04
C VAL A 167 -2.74 2.15 4.82
N ALA A 168 -2.11 1.66 5.89
CA ALA A 168 -1.19 2.44 6.69
C ALA A 168 0.06 2.87 5.91
N ILE A 169 0.66 1.95 5.14
CA ILE A 169 1.80 2.22 4.26
C ILE A 169 1.42 3.31 3.25
N SER A 170 0.23 3.20 2.66
CA SER A 170 -0.30 4.19 1.72
C SER A 170 -0.49 5.56 2.38
N CYS A 171 -1.00 5.62 3.61
CA CYS A 171 -1.15 6.86 4.38
C CYS A 171 0.21 7.49 4.69
N TRP A 172 1.18 6.71 5.17
CA TRP A 172 2.52 7.20 5.48
C TRP A 172 3.16 7.84 4.25
N PHE A 173 3.12 7.17 3.11
CA PHE A 173 3.69 7.71 1.88
C PHE A 173 2.98 8.99 1.41
N ALA A 174 1.65 9.03 1.49
CA ALA A 174 0.86 10.21 1.12
C ALA A 174 1.21 11.43 2.01
N GLU A 175 1.33 11.25 3.32
CA GLU A 175 1.72 12.30 4.26
C GLU A 175 3.13 12.84 3.97
N HIS A 176 4.08 11.96 3.63
CA HIS A 176 5.47 12.38 3.37
C HIS A 176 5.66 12.99 1.98
N LYS A 177 4.84 12.59 0.99
CA LYS A 177 4.89 13.16 -0.36
C LYS A 177 4.13 14.48 -0.45
N TYR A 178 2.95 14.57 0.17
CA TYR A 178 2.02 15.69 -0.02
C TYR A 178 1.74 16.53 1.24
N GLY A 179 2.09 16.03 2.42
CA GLY A 179 1.82 16.69 3.71
C GLY A 179 2.69 17.93 4.00
N LYS A 180 3.47 18.41 3.02
CA LYS A 180 4.18 19.70 3.10
C LYS A 180 3.33 20.91 2.69
N ARG A 181 2.04 20.73 2.42
CA ARG A 181 1.13 21.86 2.19
C ARG A 181 0.62 22.41 3.53
N ALA A 182 1.44 23.23 4.16
CA ALA A 182 1.02 24.25 5.12
C ALA A 182 0.83 25.57 4.38
#